data_AF-A0A7X8V362-F1
#
_entry.id   AF-A0A7X8V362-F1
#
_cell.length_a   1.000
_cell.length_b   1.000
_cell.length_c   1.000
_cell.angle_alpha   90.00
_cell.angle_beta   90.00
_cell.angle_gamma   90.00
#
_symmetry.space_group_name_H-M   'P 1'
#
loop_
_entity.id
_entity.type
_entity.pdbx_description
1 polymer ?
#
loop_
_entity_poly.entity_id
_entity_poly.type
_entity_poly.pdbx_seq_one_letter_code
_entity_poly.pdbx_strand_id
1 'polypeptide(L)' 'YDEFEESQITAHTDGSFTVRFFYPEDEWVYGFILSFGMYAEVIEPPHIRKIIKERLKKALTFYE' A
#
# COMPACT_ATOMS: atom_id res chain seq x y z
N TYR A 1 0.40 11.31 13.64
CA TYR A 1 -0.72 11.01 12.72
C TYR A 1 -0.69 12.12 11.67
N ASP A 2 0.35 12.15 10.82
CA ASP A 2 0.65 13.32 9.96
C ASP A 2 0.83 12.95 8.47
N GLU A 3 0.76 11.66 8.10
CA GLU A 3 1.01 11.23 6.72
C GLU A 3 -0.21 11.41 5.80
N PHE A 4 -1.41 11.43 6.38
CA PHE A 4 -2.66 11.52 5.64
C PHE A 4 -3.60 12.51 6.31
N GLU A 5 -4.28 13.31 5.49
CA GLU A 5 -5.35 14.17 5.97
C GLU A 5 -6.54 13.31 6.43
N GLU A 6 -7.34 13.80 7.38
CA GLU A 6 -8.56 13.11 7.82
C GLU A 6 -9.51 12.81 6.66
N SER A 7 -9.51 13.68 5.64
CA SER A 7 -10.29 13.52 4.39
C SER A 7 -9.89 12.29 3.57
N GLN A 8 -8.66 11.81 3.74
CA GLN A 8 -8.09 10.68 3.01
C GLN A 8 -8.32 9.36 3.75
N ILE A 9 -8.69 9.39 5.03
CA ILE A 9 -8.83 8.21 5.88
C ILE A 9 -10.30 7.90 6.11
N THR A 10 -10.70 6.68 5.81
CA THR A 10 -11.98 6.11 6.25
C THR A 10 -11.70 5.06 7.31
N ALA A 11 -12.12 5.33 8.55
CA ALA A 11 -12.04 4.37 9.65
C ALA A 11 -13.22 3.40 9.60
N HIS A 12 -12.95 2.12 9.85
CA HIS A 12 -13.94 1.05 9.88
C HIS A 12 -14.24 0.62 11.31
N THR A 13 -15.38 -0.03 11.51
CA THR A 13 -15.83 -0.48 12.85
C THR A 13 -14.98 -1.62 13.42
N ASP A 14 -14.23 -2.33 12.58
CA ASP A 14 -13.30 -3.39 12.97
C ASP A 14 -11.90 -2.86 13.35
N GLY A 15 -11.72 -1.54 13.33
CA GLY A 15 -10.45 -0.87 13.66
C GLY A 15 -9.47 -0.80 12.49
N SER A 16 -9.84 -1.27 11.30
CA SER A 16 -9.05 -1.06 10.08
C SER A 16 -9.31 0.34 9.48
N PHE A 17 -8.42 0.73 8.55
CA PHE A 17 -8.53 2.00 7.83
C PHE A 17 -8.42 1.77 6.32
N THR A 18 -9.23 2.47 5.55
CA THR A 18 -9.00 2.65 4.11
C THR A 18 -8.44 4.04 3.88
N VAL A 19 -7.27 4.11 3.25
CA VAL A 19 -6.66 5.38 2.88
C VAL A 19 -6.78 5.59 1.37
N ARG A 20 -7.25 6.76 0.95
CA ARG A 20 -7.38 7.16 -0.46
C ARG A 20 -6.57 8.43 -0.70
N PHE A 21 -5.54 8.31 -1.53
CA PHE A 21 -4.70 9.44 -1.94
C PHE A 21 -4.45 9.38 -3.45
N PHE A 22 -3.94 10.48 -4.01
CA PHE A 22 -3.59 10.60 -5.42
C PHE A 22 -2.16 11.14 -5.55
N TYR A 23 -1.26 10.31 -6.06
CA TYR A 23 0.12 10.69 -6.39
C TYR A 23 0.47 10.19 -7.80
N PRO A 24 1.45 10.81 -8.46
CA PRO A 24 2.05 10.26 -9.66
C PRO A 24 2.50 8.81 -9.42
N GLU A 25 2.22 7.94 -10.39
CA GLU A 25 2.68 6.55 -10.34
C GLU A 25 4.18 6.49 -10.66
N ASP A 26 5.01 6.36 -9.62
CA ASP A 26 6.46 6.23 -9.74
C ASP A 26 7.03 5.22 -8.71
N GLU A 27 8.36 5.08 -8.70
CA GLU A 27 9.06 4.16 -7.79
C GLU A 27 8.87 4.50 -6.31
N TRP A 28 8.63 5.77 -5.97
CA TRP A 28 8.41 6.18 -4.60
C TRP A 28 7.10 5.60 -4.04
N VAL A 29 6.01 5.62 -4.83
CA VAL A 29 4.71 5.04 -4.40
C VAL A 29 4.84 3.56 -4.10
N TYR A 30 5.59 2.81 -4.91
CA TYR A 30 5.81 1.38 -4.65
C TYR A 30 6.61 1.13 -3.38
N GLY A 31 7.68 1.90 -3.16
CA GLY A 31 8.47 1.82 -1.92
C GLY A 31 7.65 2.19 -0.69
N PHE A 32 6.82 3.23 -0.79
CA PHE A 32 5.92 3.67 0.26
C PHE A 32 4.93 2.57 0.66
N ILE A 33 4.21 1.98 -0.31
CA ILE A 33 3.27 0.88 -0.03
C ILE A 33 3.99 -0.31 0.61
N LEU A 34 5.16 -0.69 0.08
CA LEU A 34 5.93 -1.82 0.61
C LEU A 34 6.47 -1.58 2.03
N SER A 35 6.65 -0.33 2.44
CA SER A 35 7.14 0.01 3.79
C SER A 35 6.17 -0.43 4.90
N PHE A 36 4.87 -0.55 4.58
CA PHE A 36 3.85 -1.08 5.49
C PHE A 36 3.91 -2.61 5.66
N GLY A 37 4.69 -3.32 4.83
CA GLY A 37 4.84 -4.77 4.92
C GLY A 37 3.51 -5.52 4.84
N MET A 38 3.22 -6.36 5.85
CA MET A 38 1.99 -7.17 5.92
C MET A 38 0.77 -6.42 6.46
N TYR A 39 0.92 -5.15 6.88
CA TYR A 39 -0.14 -4.39 7.53
C TYR A 39 -1.01 -3.58 6.55
N ALA A 40 -0.67 -3.58 5.25
CA ALA A 40 -1.42 -2.89 4.22
C ALA A 40 -1.61 -3.76 2.98
N GLU A 41 -2.72 -3.53 2.27
CA GLU A 41 -2.93 -4.05 0.93
C GLU A 41 -3.46 -2.98 -0.01
N VAL A 42 -3.15 -3.14 -1.30
CA VAL A 42 -3.68 -2.26 -2.34
C VAL A 42 -5.04 -2.79 -2.79
N ILE A 43 -6.09 -2.02 -2.50
CA ILE A 43 -7.45 -2.31 -2.98
C ILE A 43 -7.61 -1.88 -4.45
N GLU A 44 -7.21 -0.65 -4.76
CA GLU A 44 -7.23 -0.07 -6.11
C GLU A 44 -6.02 0.85 -6.34
N PRO A 45 -5.57 1.01 -7.60
CA PRO A 45 -6.04 0.30 -8.79
C PRO A 45 -5.41 -1.11 -8.93
N PRO A 46 -6.05 -2.04 -9.68
CA PRO A 46 -5.61 -3.45 -9.74
C PRO A 46 -4.19 -3.67 -10.28
N HIS A 47 -3.69 -2.80 -11.18
CA HIS A 47 -2.34 -2.95 -11.74
C HIS A 47 -1.26 -2.68 -10.69
N ILE A 48 -1.48 -1.71 -9.79
CA ILE A 48 -0.57 -1.43 -8.67
C ILE A 48 -0.53 -2.64 -7.73
N ARG A 49 -1.69 -3.22 -7.40
CA ARG A 49 -1.75 -4.45 -6.59
C ARG A 49 -0.92 -5.58 -7.21
N LYS A 50 -0.99 -5.75 -8.54
CA LYS A 50 -0.18 -6.73 -9.27
C LYS A 50 1.31 -6.43 -9.16
N ILE A 51 1.72 -5.17 -9.32
CA ILE A 51 3.14 -4.77 -9.22
C ILE A 51 3.68 -5.05 -7.81
N ILE A 52 2.95 -4.68 -6.76
CA ILE A 52 3.34 -4.94 -5.36
C ILE A 52 3.47 -6.44 -5.10
N LYS A 53 2.50 -7.24 -5.57
CA LYS A 53 2.54 -8.71 -5.46
C LYS A 53 3.80 -9.30 -6.10
N GLU A 54 4.15 -8.88 -7.31
CA GLU A 54 5.34 -9.41 -7.99
C GLU A 54 6.65 -8.95 -7.32
N ARG A 55 6.70 -7.75 -6.75
CA ARG A 55 7.85 -7.28 -5.95
C ARG A 55 8.01 -8.11 -4.67
N LEU A 56 6.92 -8.36 -3.93
CA LEU A 56 6.95 -9.19 -2.72
C LEU A 56 7.40 -10.63 -3.02
N LYS A 57 6.93 -11.22 -4.12
CA LYS A 57 7.41 -12.54 -4.56
C LYS A 57 8.92 -12.55 -4.83
N LYS A 58 9.45 -11.54 -5.54
CA LYS A 58 10.90 -11.41 -5.78
C LYS A 58 11.69 -11.21 -4.48
N ALA A 59 11.13 -10.46 -3.52
CA ALA A 59 11.77 -10.31 -2.22
C ALA A 59 11.80 -11.63 -1.44
N LEU A 60 10.73 -12.43 -1.53
CA LEU A 60 10.66 -13.74 -0.89
C LEU A 60 11.75 -14.69 -1.37
N THR A 61 12.12 -14.66 -2.66
CA THR A 61 13.17 -15.53 -3.21
C THR A 61 14.56 -15.31 -2.59
N PHE A 62 14.77 -14.22 -1.85
CA PHE A 62 16.03 -14.01 -1.11
C PHE A 62 16.08 -14.74 0.24
N TYR A 63 14.95 -15.26 0.70
CA TYR A 63 14.78 -15.96 1.98
C TYR A 63 14.36 -17.42 1.79
N GLU A 64 14.21 -17.87 0.54
CA GLU A 64 14.04 -19.26 0.13
C GLU A 64 15.41 -19.91 -0.10
#